data_AF-J9H3Y6-F1
#
_entry.id   AF-J9H3Y6-F1
#
_cell.length_a   1.000
_cell.length_b   1.000
_cell.length_c   1.000
_cell.angle_alpha   90.00
_cell.angle_beta   90.00
_cell.angle_gamma   90.00
#
_symmetry.space_group_name_H-M   'P 1'
#
loop_
_entity.id
_entity.type
_entity.pdbx_description
1 polymer ?
#
loop_
_entity_poly.entity_id
_entity_poly.type
_entity_poly.pdbx_seq_one_letter_code
_entity_poly.pdbx_strand_id
1 'polypeptide(L)' 'CDGKKLATLFYEPSTRTRLSFEAAMMNLGGNVLGFSSADSSSAAKGESVADTIRVTSCYADICAMR' A
#
# COMPACT_ATOMS: atom_id res chain seq x y z
N CYS A 1 5.14 13.81 -8.03
CA CYS A 1 4.43 13.47 -6.78
C CYS A 1 5.33 13.76 -5.59
N ASP A 2 5.97 14.93 -5.56
CA ASP A 2 6.92 15.30 -4.52
C ASP A 2 6.21 15.39 -3.17
N GLY A 3 6.62 14.56 -2.21
CA GLY A 3 6.03 14.48 -0.87
C GLY A 3 4.73 13.67 -0.72
N LYS A 4 4.18 13.10 -1.81
CA LYS A 4 2.96 12.27 -1.74
C LYS A 4 3.28 10.86 -1.27
N LYS A 5 2.38 10.29 -0.46
CA LYS A 5 2.51 8.93 0.09
C LYS A 5 1.58 7.95 -0.65
N LEU A 6 2.15 6.87 -1.17
CA LEU A 6 1.40 5.78 -1.81
C LEU A 6 1.33 4.57 -0.88
N ALA A 7 0.13 4.19 -0.47
CA ALA A 7 -0.14 2.95 0.23
C ALA A 7 -0.30 1.78 -0.75
N THR A 8 0.36 0.65 -0.46
CA THR A 8 0.22 -0.59 -1.23
C THR A 8 -0.43 -1.68 -0.37
N LEU A 9 -1.65 -2.06 -0.74
CA LEU A 9 -2.47 -3.08 -0.09
C LEU A 9 -2.61 -4.28 -1.04
N PHE A 10 -1.63 -5.18 -1.01
CA PHE A 10 -1.65 -6.40 -1.81
C PHE A 10 -1.97 -7.58 -0.90
N TYR A 11 -3.19 -8.11 -0.99
CA TYR A 11 -3.61 -9.27 -0.20
C TYR A 11 -3.01 -10.58 -0.72
N GLU A 12 -2.64 -10.62 -2.00
CA GLU A 12 -1.83 -11.68 -2.60
C GLU A 12 -0.39 -11.20 -2.86
N PRO A 13 0.64 -11.99 -2.53
CA PRO A 13 2.03 -11.61 -2.73
C PRO A 13 2.35 -11.50 -4.24
N SER A 14 2.25 -10.28 -4.77
CA SER A 14 2.57 -9.94 -6.16
C SER A 14 3.76 -9.00 -6.22
N THR A 15 4.96 -9.56 -6.07
CA THR A 15 6.23 -8.82 -6.03
C THR A 15 6.43 -7.94 -7.27
N ARG A 16 6.05 -8.44 -8.46
CA ARG A 16 6.16 -7.70 -9.73
C ARG A 16 5.33 -6.42 -9.74
N THR A 17 4.08 -6.51 -9.32
CA THR A 17 3.18 -5.36 -9.30
C THR A 17 3.62 -4.34 -8.25
N ARG A 18 4.00 -4.80 -7.05
CA ARG A 18 4.51 -3.91 -5.99
C ARG A 18 5.74 -3.13 -6.46
N LEU A 19 6.74 -3.82 -7.01
CA LEU A 19 7.96 -3.19 -7.52
C LEU A 19 7.68 -2.15 -8.60
N SER A 20 6.74 -2.40 -9.52
CA SER A 20 6.38 -1.42 -10.56
C SER A 20 5.78 -0.15 -9.99
N PHE A 21 4.85 -0.26 -9.02
CA PHE A 21 4.25 0.92 -8.38
C PHE A 21 5.23 1.66 -7.46
N GLU A 22 6.07 0.92 -6.76
CA GLU A 22 7.07 1.46 -5.84
C GLU A 22 8.16 2.24 -6.61
N ALA A 23 8.66 1.66 -7.71
CA ALA A 23 9.60 2.34 -8.61
C ALA A 23 8.97 3.57 -9.29
N ALA A 24 7.69 3.50 -9.69
CA ALA A 24 7.01 4.65 -10.27
C ALA A 24 6.89 5.80 -9.26
N MET A 25 6.50 5.52 -8.02
CA MET A 25 6.40 6.57 -7.00
C MET A 25 7.75 7.13 -6.58
N MET A 26 8.78 6.28 -6.46
CA MET A 26 10.13 6.74 -6.15
C MET A 26 10.68 7.65 -7.26
N ASN A 27 10.45 7.31 -8.54
CA ASN A 27 10.81 8.17 -9.67
C ASN A 27 10.06 9.51 -9.68
N LEU A 28 8.83 9.54 -9.16
CA LEU A 28 8.01 10.74 -9.07
C LEU A 28 8.33 11.59 -7.82
N GLY A 29 9.34 11.24 -7.01
CA GLY A 29 9.70 11.92 -5.76
C GLY A 29 8.73 11.64 -4.60
N GLY A 30 7.91 10.59 -4.74
CA GLY A 30 6.96 10.15 -3.73
C GLY A 30 7.54 9.12 -2.76
N ASN A 31 6.86 8.96 -1.63
CA ASN A 31 7.15 7.92 -0.65
C ASN A 31 6.14 6.78 -0.75
N VAL A 32 6.59 5.57 -0.44
CA VAL A 32 5.75 4.37 -0.49
C VAL A 32 5.60 3.80 0.91
N LEU A 33 4.35 3.59 1.31
CA LEU A 33 3.95 2.90 2.53
C LEU A 33 3.40 1.54 2.12
N GLY A 34 4.08 0.47 2.48
CA GLY A 34 3.67 -0.88 2.10
C GLY A 34 3.91 -1.86 3.22
N PHE A 35 2.93 -2.72 3.47
CA PHE A 35 3.11 -3.89 4.31
C PHE A 35 3.75 -4.97 3.45
N SER A 36 4.96 -5.42 3.81
CA SER A 36 5.71 -6.41 3.02
C SER A 36 5.14 -7.83 3.12
N SER A 37 4.15 -8.05 3.97
CA SER A 37 3.62 -9.37 4.28
C SER A 37 2.10 -9.30 4.34
N ALA A 38 1.43 -9.87 3.34
CA ALA A 38 0.00 -10.22 3.42
C ALA A 38 -0.28 -11.12 4.65
N ASP A 39 0.74 -11.84 5.11
CA ASP A 39 0.72 -12.73 6.27
C ASP A 39 0.81 -11.99 7.63
N SER A 40 1.32 -10.75 7.66
CA SER A 40 1.63 -10.03 8.92
C SER A 40 0.82 -8.74 9.13
N SER A 41 -0.18 -8.45 8.30
CA SER A 41 -1.01 -7.24 8.44
C SER A 41 -2.47 -7.55 8.18
N SER A 42 -3.31 -7.23 9.17
CA SER A 42 -4.79 -7.15 9.29
C SER A 42 -5.69 -8.14 8.53
N ALA A 43 -5.31 -8.64 7.36
CA ALA A 43 -5.93 -9.76 6.65
C ALA A 43 -5.94 -11.05 7.49
N ALA A 44 -4.85 -11.33 8.22
CA ALA A 44 -4.80 -12.45 9.17
C ALA A 44 -5.68 -12.24 10.43
N LYS A 45 -6.16 -11.01 10.67
CA LYS A 45 -6.91 -10.63 11.88
C LYS A 45 -8.40 -10.44 11.65
N GLY A 46 -8.89 -10.58 10.41
CA GLY A 46 -10.31 -10.42 10.08
C GLY A 46 -10.78 -8.96 10.09
N GLU A 47 -9.86 -8.00 9.98
CA GLU A 47 -10.21 -6.58 9.83
C GLU A 47 -10.86 -6.35 8.46
N SER A 48 -11.99 -5.64 8.46
CA SER A 48 -12.74 -5.38 7.23
C SER A 48 -11.91 -4.49 6.30
N VAL A 49 -11.87 -4.80 5.01
CA VAL A 49 -11.18 -4.01 3.98
C VAL A 49 -11.55 -2.52 4.06
N ALA A 50 -12.80 -2.21 4.40
CA ALA A 50 -13.29 -0.85 4.60
C ALA A 50 -12.60 -0.12 5.76
N ASP A 51 -12.29 -0.81 6.85
CA ASP A 51 -11.58 -0.26 8.00
C ASP A 51 -10.11 -0.03 7.66
N THR A 52 -9.47 -1.02 7.02
CA THR A 52 -8.09 -0.89 6.53
C THR A 52 -7.93 0.30 5.57
N ILE A 53 -8.87 0.50 4.65
CA ILE A 53 -8.86 1.65 3.73
C ILE A 53 -9.04 2.97 4.48
N ARG A 54 -9.94 3.05 5.46
CA ARG A 54 -10.14 4.25 6.28
C ARG A 54 -8.87 4.65 7.02
N VAL A 55 -8.23 3.70 7.67
CA VAL A 55 -6.97 3.90 8.39
C VAL A 55 -5.87 4.31 7.41
N THR A 56 -5.73 3.59 6.30
CA THR A 56 -4.72 3.87 5.28
C THR A 56 -4.89 5.26 4.64
N SER A 57 -6.13 5.70 4.43
CA SER A 57 -6.46 7.02 3.89
C SER A 57 -6.03 8.16 4.81
N CYS A 58 -5.83 7.92 6.12
CA CYS A 58 -5.27 8.92 7.03
C CYS A 58 -3.75 9.04 6.91
N TYR A 59 -3.07 8.01 6.43
CA TYR A 59 -1.61 7.96 6.36
C TYR A 59 -1.04 8.26 4.97
N ALA A 60 -1.78 7.92 3.92
CA ALA A 60 -1.36 8.00 2.52
C ALA A 60 -2.34 8.84 1.67
N ASP A 61 -1.79 9.53 0.67
CA ASP A 61 -2.55 10.30 -0.32
C ASP A 61 -3.14 9.41 -1.42
N ILE A 62 -2.45 8.32 -1.75
CA ILE A 62 -2.79 7.42 -2.86
C ILE A 62 -2.80 6.00 -2.32
N CYS A 63 -3.78 5.20 -2.72
CA CYS A 63 -3.91 3.81 -2.30
C CYS A 63 -4.00 2.91 -3.54
N ALA A 64 -3.10 1.94 -3.65
CA ALA A 64 -3.16 0.86 -4.63
C ALA A 64 -3.57 -0.42 -3.90
N MET A 65 -4.77 -0.93 -4.20
CA MET A 65 -5.25 -2.21 -3.68
C MET A 65 -5.27 -3.27 -4.77
N ARG A 66 -4.97 -4.51 -4.40
CA ARG A 66 -5.18 -5.69 -5.24
C ARG A 66 -5.50 -6.91 -4.41
#